data_AF-A0A817EZ90-F1
#
_entry.id   AF-A0A817EZ90-F1
#
_cell.length_a   1.000
_cell.length_b   1.000
_cell.length_c   1.000
_cell.angle_alpha   90.00
_cell.angle_beta   90.00
_cell.angle_gamma   90.00
#
_symmetry.space_group_name_H-M   'P 1'
#
loop_
_entity.id
_entity.type
_entity.pdbx_description
1 polymer ?
#
loop_
_entity_poly.entity_id
_entity_poly.type
_entity_poly.pdbx_seq_one_letter_code
_entity_poly.pdbx_strand_id
1 'polypeptide(L)'
;MWSGEHATINPQGIKEIVSRFAPIFVDYAQKDSYEFMNSLLNAPERTNSTSFITNFFHIHIKSQVTCTACNFIDITDETTTFLSLRLPRIALHNKETSLENLINDFCLEDNLDGLYYCHL
;
A
#
# COMPACT_ATOMS: atom_id res chain seq x y z
N MET A 1 -17.34 7.18 18.69
CA MET A 1 -17.66 6.00 17.86
C MET A 1 -18.14 4.85 18.74
N TRP A 2 -17.32 4.33 19.66
CA TRP A 2 -17.65 3.13 20.43
C TRP A 2 -18.34 3.36 21.79
N SER A 3 -18.63 4.62 22.17
CA SER A 3 -19.31 4.90 23.45
C SER A 3 -20.80 4.57 23.45
N GLY A 4 -21.43 4.36 22.28
CA GLY A 4 -22.88 4.13 22.15
C GLY A 4 -23.76 5.37 22.35
N GLU A 5 -23.19 6.48 22.81
CA GLU A 5 -23.91 7.71 23.16
C GLU A 5 -24.24 8.61 21.96
N HIS A 6 -23.52 8.43 20.84
CA HIS A 6 -23.58 9.34 19.70
C HIS A 6 -23.84 8.55 18.40
N ALA A 7 -24.88 8.94 17.66
CA ALA A 7 -25.17 8.37 16.34
C ALA A 7 -24.16 8.82 15.26
N THR A 8 -23.58 10.01 15.43
CA THR A 8 -22.55 10.56 14.54
C THR A 8 -21.53 11.36 15.35
N ILE A 9 -20.33 11.53 14.81
CA ILE A 9 -19.28 12.37 15.38
C ILE A 9 -18.69 13.27 14.30
N ASN A 10 -18.26 14.47 14.68
CA ASN A 10 -17.48 15.33 13.79
C ASN A 10 -15.98 15.03 13.97
N PRO A 11 -15.29 14.48 12.96
CA PRO A 11 -13.87 14.09 13.07
C PRO A 11 -12.89 15.25 12.80
N GLN A 12 -13.27 16.51 13.04
CA GLN A 12 -12.44 17.69 12.74
C GLN A 12 -11.02 17.58 13.32
N GLY A 13 -10.86 17.10 14.55
CA GLY A 13 -9.53 16.92 15.16
C GLY A 13 -8.64 15.94 14.38
N ILE A 14 -9.21 14.85 13.86
CA ILE A 14 -8.48 13.89 13.00
C ILE A 14 -8.12 14.56 11.67
N LYS A 15 -9.06 15.30 11.07
CA LYS A 15 -8.82 16.03 9.81
C LYS A 15 -7.67 17.03 9.94
N GLU A 16 -7.60 17.77 11.04
CA GLU A 16 -6.51 18.73 11.31
C GLU A 16 -5.16 18.03 11.46
N ILE A 17 -5.10 16.90 12.18
CA ILE A 17 -3.87 16.12 12.35
C ILE A 17 -3.39 15.57 11.01
N VAL A 18 -4.27 14.89 10.24
CA VAL A 18 -3.90 14.31 8.94
C VAL A 18 -3.42 15.39 7.98
N SER A 19 -4.10 16.54 7.94
CA SER A 19 -3.73 17.65 7.03
C SER A 19 -2.33 18.22 7.34
N ARG A 20 -1.81 18.07 8.57
CA ARG A 20 -0.43 18.47 8.92
C ARG A 20 0.62 17.52 8.36
N PHE A 21 0.33 16.22 8.32
CA PHE A 21 1.27 15.20 7.84
C PHE A 21 1.17 14.94 6.35
N ALA A 22 -0.02 15.14 5.77
CA ALA A 22 -0.31 14.95 4.36
C ALA A 22 -1.15 16.14 3.84
N PRO A 23 -0.48 17.23 3.40
CA PRO A 23 -1.13 18.48 2.98
C PRO A 23 -2.15 18.33 1.84
N ILE A 24 -2.05 17.25 1.05
CA ILE A 24 -3.00 16.91 -0.01
C ILE A 24 -4.45 16.76 0.50
N PHE A 25 -4.63 16.48 1.80
CA PHE A 25 -5.93 16.35 2.46
C PHE A 25 -6.38 17.66 3.12
N VAL A 26 -5.75 18.82 2.88
CA VAL A 26 -6.15 20.08 3.54
C VAL A 26 -7.52 20.57 3.07
N ASP A 27 -7.81 20.39 1.79
CA ASP A 27 -9.05 20.82 1.15
C ASP A 27 -10.23 19.89 1.48
N TYR A 28 -11.35 20.12 0.81
CA TYR A 28 -12.58 19.32 0.92
C TYR A 28 -12.89 18.57 -0.38
N ALA A 29 -11.91 18.40 -1.28
CA ALA A 29 -12.09 17.65 -2.50
C ALA A 29 -12.10 16.14 -2.21
N GLN A 30 -12.68 15.36 -3.12
CA GLN A 30 -12.59 13.89 -3.07
C GLN A 30 -11.13 13.45 -3.25
N LYS A 31 -10.71 12.45 -2.48
CA LYS A 31 -9.33 11.92 -2.47
C LYS A 31 -9.38 10.39 -2.40
N ASP A 32 -8.25 9.77 -2.72
CA ASP A 32 -8.09 8.34 -2.62
C ASP A 32 -8.00 7.90 -1.14
N SER A 33 -8.80 6.89 -0.76
CA SER A 33 -8.78 6.32 0.58
C SER A 33 -7.52 5.50 0.85
N TYR A 34 -6.91 4.91 -0.18
CA TYR A 34 -5.63 4.22 -0.07
C TYR A 34 -4.53 5.19 0.36
N GLU A 35 -4.45 6.34 -0.31
CA GLU A 35 -3.48 7.39 0.01
C GLU A 35 -3.70 7.97 1.41
N PHE A 36 -4.97 8.13 1.81
CA PHE A 36 -5.33 8.58 3.16
C PHE A 36 -4.88 7.58 4.23
N MET A 37 -5.19 6.29 4.05
CA MET A 37 -4.81 5.23 4.99
C MET A 37 -3.30 5.09 5.09
N ASN A 38 -2.60 5.13 3.96
CA ASN A 38 -1.14 5.09 3.94
C ASN A 38 -0.55 6.28 4.72
N SER A 39 -1.07 7.49 4.49
CA SER A 39 -0.63 8.69 5.23
C SER A 39 -0.90 8.58 6.74
N LEU A 40 -2.06 8.04 7.11
CA LEU A 40 -2.47 7.89 8.50
C LEU A 40 -1.63 6.86 9.26
N LEU A 41 -1.29 5.72 8.63
CA LEU A 41 -0.51 4.67 9.29
C LEU A 41 0.98 5.00 9.34
N ASN A 42 1.51 5.69 8.32
CA ASN A 42 2.91 6.13 8.30
C ASN A 42 3.21 7.21 9.36
N ALA A 43 2.23 8.05 9.73
CA ALA A 43 2.48 9.14 10.67
C ALA A 43 2.88 8.66 12.09
N PRO A 44 2.17 7.72 12.74
CA PRO A 44 2.62 7.08 13.98
C PRO A 44 3.94 6.33 13.84
N GLU A 45 4.15 5.62 12.73
CA GLU A 45 5.36 4.84 12.52
C GLU A 45 6.63 5.71 12.50
N ARG A 46 6.57 6.90 11.90
CA ARG A 46 7.67 7.89 11.93
C ARG A 46 8.07 8.32 13.34
N THR A 47 7.17 8.19 14.31
CA THR A 47 7.45 8.52 15.71
C THR A 47 7.90 7.32 16.53
N ASN A 48 7.49 6.10 16.15
CA ASN A 48 7.87 4.87 16.81
C ASN A 48 7.79 3.67 15.85
N SER A 49 8.96 3.17 15.44
CA SER A 49 9.11 2.07 14.48
C SER A 49 8.78 0.68 15.05
N THR A 50 8.50 0.56 16.35
CA THR A 50 8.06 -0.70 16.99
C THR A 50 6.63 -0.59 17.52
N SER A 51 5.84 0.29 16.92
CA SER A 51 4.46 0.55 17.35
C SER A 51 3.57 -0.68 17.13
N PHE A 52 2.38 -0.67 17.72
CA PHE A 52 1.38 -1.70 17.43
C PHE A 52 1.04 -1.75 15.92
N ILE A 53 1.18 -0.64 15.19
CA ILE A 53 0.92 -0.58 13.75
C ILE A 53 1.88 -1.50 13.00
N THR A 54 3.18 -1.44 13.31
CA THR A 54 4.16 -2.29 12.66
C THR A 54 3.90 -3.76 12.97
N ASN A 55 3.53 -4.07 14.21
CA ASN A 55 3.27 -5.46 14.61
C ASN A 55 2.01 -6.06 13.99
N PHE A 56 0.98 -5.25 13.75
CA PHE A 56 -0.30 -5.74 13.22
C PHE A 56 -0.39 -5.67 11.70
N PHE A 57 0.22 -4.68 11.06
CA PHE A 57 -0.03 -4.38 9.66
C PHE A 57 1.18 -4.60 8.75
N HIS A 58 2.40 -4.78 9.26
CA HIS A 58 3.55 -5.05 8.40
C HIS A 58 3.49 -6.44 7.78
N ILE A 59 3.62 -6.45 6.47
CA ILE A 59 3.77 -7.63 5.63
C ILE A 59 5.19 -7.60 5.11
N HIS A 60 5.92 -8.71 5.30
CA HIS A 60 7.23 -8.90 4.70
C HIS A 60 7.08 -9.53 3.33
N ILE A 61 7.73 -8.94 2.33
CA ILE A 61 7.73 -9.44 0.95
C ILE A 61 9.17 -9.57 0.46
N LYS A 62 9.39 -10.47 -0.49
CA LYS A 62 10.68 -10.69 -1.10
C LYS A 62 10.55 -10.46 -2.60
N SER A 63 11.26 -9.46 -3.12
CA SER A 63 11.36 -9.17 -4.54
C SER A 63 12.64 -9.77 -5.10
N GLN A 64 12.57 -10.31 -6.32
CA GLN A 64 13.72 -10.84 -7.04
C GLN A 64 13.74 -10.25 -8.44
N VAL A 65 14.90 -9.74 -8.86
CA VAL A 65 15.10 -9.21 -10.21
C VAL A 65 16.28 -9.93 -10.84
N THR A 66 16.05 -10.46 -12.05
CA THR A 66 17.09 -11.10 -12.85
C THR A 66 17.43 -10.21 -14.04
N CYS A 67 18.68 -9.76 -14.12
CA CYS A 67 19.15 -8.98 -15.26
C CYS A 67 19.28 -9.86 -16.51
N THR A 68 18.59 -9.50 -17.59
CA THR A 68 18.58 -10.27 -18.84
C THR A 68 19.88 -10.18 -19.65
N ALA A 69 20.76 -9.21 -19.35
CA ALA A 69 22.03 -9.03 -20.06
C ALA A 69 23.19 -9.82 -19.44
N CYS A 70 23.27 -9.89 -18.11
CA CYS A 70 24.38 -10.53 -17.39
C CYS A 70 23.96 -11.70 -16.48
N ASN A 71 22.65 -12.01 -16.40
CA ASN A 71 22.07 -13.02 -15.52
C ASN A 71 22.36 -12.82 -14.02
N PHE A 72 22.74 -11.60 -13.62
CA PHE A 72 22.84 -11.25 -12.20
C PHE A 72 21.45 -11.29 -11.58
N ILE A 73 21.34 -11.94 -10.42
CA ILE A 73 20.11 -12.04 -9.64
C ILE A 73 20.27 -11.16 -8.42
N ASP A 74 19.43 -10.15 -8.31
CA ASP A 74 19.31 -9.33 -7.11
C ASP A 74 18.05 -9.74 -6.34
N ILE A 75 18.18 -9.78 -5.02
CA ILE A 75 17.12 -10.20 -4.11
C ILE A 75 17.01 -9.13 -3.04
N THR A 76 15.82 -8.56 -2.89
CA THR A 76 15.53 -7.54 -1.86
C THR A 76 14.39 -8.01 -0.97
N ASP A 77 14.62 -7.94 0.34
CA ASP A 77 13.56 -8.09 1.34
C ASP A 77 12.97 -6.73 1.66
N GLU A 78 11.65 -6.60 1.54
CA GLU A 78 10.91 -5.36 1.71
C GLU A 78 9.78 -5.55 2.72
N THR A 79 9.24 -4.43 3.22
CA THR A 79 8.08 -4.44 4.11
C THR A 79 7.04 -3.47 3.57
N THR A 80 5.77 -3.89 3.60
CA THR A 80 4.63 -3.06 3.19
C THR A 80 3.47 -3.20 4.18
N THR A 81 2.61 -2.20 4.27
CA THR A 81 1.38 -2.22 5.09
C THR A 81 0.18 -2.76 4.31
N PHE A 82 0.25 -2.74 2.98
CA PHE A 82 -0.86 -3.09 2.09
C PHE A 82 -0.37 -3.83 0.84
N LEU A 83 -1.22 -4.71 0.30
CA LEU A 83 -0.98 -5.40 -0.97
C LEU A 83 -1.80 -4.75 -2.08
N SER A 84 -1.12 -4.17 -3.08
CA SER A 84 -1.76 -3.51 -4.22
C SER A 84 -2.07 -4.52 -5.32
N LEU A 85 -3.25 -5.14 -5.25
CA LEU A 85 -3.69 -6.16 -6.21
C LEU A 85 -4.22 -5.52 -7.50
N ARG A 86 -3.63 -5.90 -8.63
CA ARG A 86 -4.07 -5.42 -9.95
C ARG A 86 -5.31 -6.19 -10.38
N LEU A 87 -6.38 -5.49 -10.73
CA LEU A 87 -7.55 -6.12 -11.35
C LEU A 87 -7.27 -6.45 -12.82
N PRO A 88 -7.62 -7.65 -13.31
CA PRO A 88 -7.43 -8.00 -14.70
C PRO A 88 -8.31 -7.11 -15.58
N ARG A 89 -7.72 -6.51 -16.63
CA ARG A 89 -8.44 -5.59 -17.54
C ARG A 89 -9.66 -6.23 -18.21
N ILE A 90 -9.69 -7.57 -18.30
CA ILE A 90 -10.76 -8.36 -18.90
C ILE A 90 -11.97 -8.53 -17.95
N ALA A 91 -11.83 -8.22 -16.65
CA ALA A 91 -12.95 -8.25 -15.70
C ALA A 91 -14.04 -7.19 -15.97
N LEU A 92 -13.81 -6.26 -16.91
CA LEU A 92 -14.86 -5.39 -17.46
C LEU A 92 -15.90 -6.15 -18.30
N HIS A 93 -15.57 -7.34 -18.79
CA HIS A 93 -16.48 -8.25 -19.50
C HIS A 93 -16.93 -9.40 -18.59
N ASN A 94 -17.70 -9.10 -17.53
CA ASN A 94 -18.57 -10.03 -16.81
C ASN A 94 -17.94 -11.35 -16.31
N LYS A 95 -16.61 -11.42 -16.18
CA LYS A 95 -15.90 -12.60 -15.70
C LYS A 95 -15.46 -12.35 -14.27
N GLU A 96 -16.10 -13.05 -13.35
CA GLU A 96 -15.71 -13.06 -11.94
C GLU A 96 -14.26 -13.55 -11.81
N THR A 97 -13.48 -12.89 -10.97
CA THR A 97 -12.14 -13.32 -10.59
C THR A 97 -12.09 -13.50 -9.08
N SER A 98 -11.47 -14.57 -8.60
CA SER A 98 -11.28 -14.78 -7.17
C SER A 98 -10.16 -13.90 -6.64
N LEU A 99 -10.20 -13.58 -5.36
CA LEU A 99 -9.09 -12.91 -4.66
C LEU A 99 -7.80 -13.73 -4.76
N GLU A 100 -7.91 -15.06 -4.71
CA GLU A 100 -6.78 -15.97 -4.87
C GLU A 100 -6.08 -15.77 -6.21
N ASN A 101 -6.82 -15.62 -7.30
CA ASN A 101 -6.23 -15.34 -8.62
C ASN A 101 -5.47 -14.01 -8.62
N LEU A 102 -6.03 -12.96 -7.98
CA LEU A 102 -5.35 -11.67 -7.89
C LEU A 102 -4.04 -11.75 -7.10
N ILE A 103 -4.01 -12.55 -6.03
CA ILE A 103 -2.80 -12.79 -5.22
C ILE A 103 -1.78 -13.60 -6.04
N ASN A 104 -2.23 -14.62 -6.76
CA ASN A 104 -1.35 -15.39 -7.64
C ASN A 104 -0.76 -14.50 -8.72
N ASP A 105 -1.58 -13.66 -9.36
CA ASP A 105 -1.13 -12.69 -10.37
C ASP A 105 -0.12 -11.69 -9.80
N PHE A 106 -0.28 -11.26 -8.54
CA PHE A 106 0.69 -10.39 -7.88
C PHE A 106 2.08 -11.05 -7.71
N CYS A 107 2.13 -12.37 -7.54
CA CYS A 107 3.37 -13.12 -7.35
C CYS A 107 4.03 -13.58 -8.67
N LEU A 108 3.41 -13.32 -9.83
CA LEU A 108 3.99 -13.69 -11.11
C LEU A 108 5.18 -12.79 -11.47
N GLU A 109 6.18 -13.38 -12.14
CA GLU A 109 7.30 -12.63 -12.71
C GLU A 109 6.80 -11.74 -13.85
N ASP A 110 7.06 -10.44 -13.74
CA ASP A 110 6.76 -9.44 -14.76
C ASP A 110 8.07 -8.95 -15.42
N ASN A 111 8.05 -8.76 -16.74
CA ASN A 111 9.17 -8.11 -17.43
C ASN A 111 9.16 -6.62 -17.12
N LEU A 112 10.28 -6.12 -16.58
CA LEU A 112 10.44 -4.71 -16.30
C LEU A 112 10.89 -3.97 -17.56
N ASP A 113 9.98 -3.18 -18.16
CA ASP A 113 10.29 -2.30 -19.30
C ASP A 113 11.04 -1.01 -18.89
N GLY A 114 11.46 -0.90 -17.62
CA GLY A 114 12.04 0.29 -17.01
C GLY A 114 13.56 0.24 -16.81
N LEU A 115 14.13 1.38 -16.38
CA LEU A 115 15.54 1.49 -15.98
C LEU A 115 15.76 0.79 -14.63
N TYR A 116 16.21 -0.47 -14.65
CA TYR A 116 16.72 -1.15 -13.47
C TYR A 116 18.25 -1.04 -13.46
N TYR A 117 18.82 -0.51 -12.36
CA TYR A 117 20.27 -0.38 -12.22
C TYR A 117 20.86 -1.73 -11.80
N CYS A 118 21.58 -2.38 -12.70
CA CYS A 118 22.31 -3.60 -12.40
C CYS A 118 23.65 -3.26 -11.70
N HIS A 119 23.75 -3.54 -10.40
CA HIS A 119 24.98 -3.40 -9.62
C HIS A 119 25.94 -4.57 -9.92
N LEU A 120 26.66 -4.50 -11.04
CA LEU A 120 27.80 -5.39 -11.34
C LEU A 120 29.06 -4.96 -10.57
#